data_AF-A0ABD0Q323-F1
#
_entry.id   AF-A0ABD0Q323-F1
#
_cell.length_a   1.000
_cell.length_b   1.000
_cell.length_c   1.000
_cell.angle_alpha   90.00
_cell.angle_beta   90.00
_cell.angle_gamma   90.00
#
_symmetry.space_group_name_H-M   'P 1'
#
loop_
_entity.id
_entity.type
_entity.pdbx_description
1 polymer ?
#
loop_
_entity_poly.entity_id
_entity_poly.type
_entity_poly.pdbx_seq_one_letter_code
_entity_poly.pdbx_strand_id
1 'polypeptide(L)' 'CGGKNFHFVHKSADIHSVVTGTIRSAFEYGGQKCSACSRMYVPDSLWPQIKQQLLDVHKQIK' A
#
# COMPACT_ATOMS: atom_id res chain seq x y z
N CYS A 1 -23.18 -1.53 -2.95
CA CYS A 1 -22.15 -1.54 -4.03
C CYS A 1 -20.76 -1.43 -3.42
N GLY A 2 -19.73 -1.99 -4.08
CA GLY A 2 -18.32 -1.88 -3.66
C GLY A 2 -17.65 -0.59 -4.15
N GLY A 3 -16.38 -0.39 -3.79
CA GLY A 3 -15.56 0.75 -4.18
C GLY A 3 -14.10 0.38 -4.47
N LYS A 4 -13.32 1.36 -4.96
CA LYS A 4 -11.87 1.27 -5.10
C LYS A 4 -11.21 2.30 -4.19
N ASN A 5 -10.68 1.82 -3.08
CA ASN A 5 -10.23 2.66 -1.99
C ASN A 5 -8.82 3.18 -2.21
N PHE A 6 -8.41 4.13 -1.36
CA PHE A 6 -7.09 4.72 -1.39
C PHE A 6 -6.49 4.86 0.01
N HIS A 7 -5.16 4.86 0.08
CA HIS A 7 -4.40 5.30 1.25
C HIS A 7 -3.82 6.70 1.00
N PHE A 8 -3.90 7.56 2.00
CA PHE A 8 -3.21 8.85 2.00
C PHE A 8 -2.16 8.83 3.10
N VAL A 9 -0.90 9.08 2.73
CA VAL A 9 0.25 8.99 3.63
C VAL A 9 0.72 10.39 3.97
N HIS A 10 0.81 10.71 5.26
CA HIS A 10 1.45 11.95 5.71
C HIS A 10 2.97 11.76 5.82
N LYS A 11 3.75 12.83 5.68
CA LYS A 11 5.23 12.80 5.76
C LYS A 11 5.79 12.30 7.09
N SER A 12 4.97 12.29 8.15
CA SER A 12 5.34 11.77 9.48
C SER A 12 4.91 10.32 9.71
N ALA A 13 4.34 9.66 8.70
CA ALA A 13 3.85 8.30 8.85
C ALA A 13 5.02 7.32 9.02
N ASP A 14 4.80 6.29 9.85
CA ASP A 14 5.73 5.19 9.97
C ASP A 14 5.76 4.35 8.67
N ILE A 15 6.95 4.24 8.08
CA ILE A 15 7.14 3.61 6.77
C ILE A 15 6.77 2.13 6.83
N HIS A 16 7.17 1.42 7.89
CA HIS A 16 6.95 -0.01 7.99
C HIS A 16 5.46 -0.35 8.07
N SER A 17 4.71 0.41 8.87
CA SER A 17 3.25 0.29 8.97
C SER A 17 2.55 0.61 7.64
N VAL A 18 2.99 1.65 6.94
CA VAL A 18 2.45 2.03 5.63
C VAL A 18 2.63 0.91 4.60
N VAL A 19 3.85 0.34 4.51
CA VAL A 19 4.18 -0.74 3.57
C VAL A 19 3.34 -1.98 3.87
N THR A 20 3.35 -2.43 5.13
CA THR A 20 2.65 -3.64 5.56
C THR A 20 1.14 -3.51 5.38
N GLY A 21 0.55 -2.38 5.80
CA GLY A 21 -0.87 -2.11 5.64
C GLY A 21 -1.28 -2.03 4.17
N THR A 22 -0.50 -1.33 3.34
CA THR A 22 -0.83 -1.16 1.92
C THR A 22 -0.74 -2.48 1.15
N ILE A 23 0.29 -3.30 1.36
CA ILE A 23 0.40 -4.60 0.70
C ILE A 23 -0.80 -5.48 1.02
N ARG A 24 -1.16 -5.59 2.31
CA ARG A 24 -2.31 -6.41 2.70
C ARG A 24 -3.61 -5.84 2.12
N SER A 25 -3.86 -4.55 2.27
CA SER A 25 -5.08 -3.93 1.75
C SER A 25 -5.20 -3.99 0.21
N ALA A 26 -4.09 -4.03 -0.53
CA ALA A 26 -4.10 -4.09 -1.99
C ALA A 26 -4.17 -5.53 -2.54
N PHE A 27 -3.43 -6.47 -1.97
CA PHE A 27 -3.20 -7.79 -2.55
C PHE A 27 -3.87 -8.94 -1.78
N GLU A 28 -4.37 -8.71 -0.56
CA GLU A 28 -5.10 -9.75 0.19
C GLU A 28 -6.32 -10.22 -0.60
N TYR A 29 -6.53 -11.54 -0.64
CA TYR A 29 -7.56 -12.18 -1.48
C TYR A 29 -7.42 -11.83 -2.97
N GLY A 30 -6.18 -11.66 -3.45
CA GLY A 30 -5.90 -11.28 -4.84
C GLY A 30 -6.44 -9.90 -5.23
N GLY A 31 -6.67 -9.02 -4.24
CA GLY A 31 -7.27 -7.70 -4.46
C GLY A 31 -8.77 -7.74 -4.77
N GLN A 32 -9.44 -8.88 -4.60
CA GLN A 32 -10.87 -9.05 -4.92
C GLN A 32 -11.80 -8.65 -3.77
N LYS A 33 -11.31 -7.82 -2.84
CA LYS A 33 -12.16 -7.19 -1.83
C LYS A 33 -12.86 -5.99 -2.45
N CYS A 34 -14.13 -5.81 -2.14
CA CYS A 34 -14.91 -4.63 -2.54
C CYS A 34 -14.38 -3.31 -1.95
N SER A 35 -13.41 -3.38 -1.03
CA SER A 35 -12.74 -2.28 -0.36
C SER A 35 -11.23 -2.26 -0.61
N ALA A 36 -10.73 -3.05 -1.58
CA ALA A 36 -9.31 -3.17 -1.85
C ALA A 36 -8.67 -1.80 -2.15
N CYS A 37 -7.47 -1.60 -1.62
CA CYS A 37 -6.70 -0.39 -1.84
C CYS A 37 -6.14 -0.41 -3.27
N SER A 38 -6.66 0.47 -4.14
CA SER A 38 -6.24 0.55 -5.55
C SER A 38 -5.35 1.75 -5.85
N ARG A 39 -5.27 2.72 -4.93
CA ARG A 39 -4.53 3.98 -5.10
C ARG A 39 -3.83 4.35 -3.81
N MET A 40 -2.68 4.99 -3.91
CA MET A 40 -2.01 5.54 -2.74
C MET A 40 -1.41 6.91 -3.08
N TYR A 41 -1.51 7.85 -2.16
CA TYR A 41 -0.91 9.19 -2.26
C TYR A 41 0.20 9.29 -1.22
N VAL A 42 1.44 9.47 -1.70
CA VAL A 42 2.64 9.46 -0.86
C VAL A 42 3.42 10.75 -1.06
N PRO A 43 3.97 11.35 0.00
CA PRO A 43 4.87 12.49 -0.13
C PRO A 43 6.18 12.06 -0.78
N ASP A 44 6.73 12.91 -1.64
CA ASP A 44 7.97 12.66 -2.37
C ASP A 44 9.15 12.33 -1.45
N SER A 45 9.17 12.89 -0.23
CA SER A 45 10.22 12.64 0.77
C SER A 45 10.27 11.19 1.26
N LEU A 46 9.14 10.47 1.26
CA LEU A 46 9.06 9.07 1.72
C LEU A 46 8.98 8.07 0.56
N TRP A 47 8.60 8.54 -0.64
CA TRP A 47 8.31 7.66 -1.76
C TRP A 47 9.46 6.71 -2.16
N PRO A 48 10.73 7.13 -2.22
CA PRO A 48 11.83 6.22 -2.58
C PRO A 48 11.92 5.01 -1.63
N GLN A 49 11.79 5.25 -0.33
CA GLN A 49 11.89 4.20 0.70
C GLN A 49 10.65 3.30 0.69
N ILE A 50 9.45 3.88 0.63
CA ILE A 50 8.19 3.13 0.56
C ILE A 50 8.14 2.26 -0.70
N LYS A 51 8.48 2.82 -1.86
CA LYS A 51 8.47 2.09 -3.14
C LYS A 51 9.40 0.88 -3.10
N GLN A 52 10.62 1.05 -2.60
CA GLN A 52 11.59 -0.04 -2.51
C GLN A 52 11.04 -1.18 -1.65
N GLN A 53 10.60 -0.88 -0.42
CA GLN A 53 10.07 -1.89 0.49
C GLN A 53 8.79 -2.56 -0.04
N LEU A 54 7.89 -1.81 -0.70
CA LEU A 54 6.70 -2.38 -1.35
C LEU A 54 7.10 -3.40 -2.42
N LEU A 55 8.07 -3.09 -3.28
CA LEU A 55 8.53 -4.01 -4.33
C LEU A 55 9.19 -5.25 -3.75
N ASP A 56 9.96 -5.10 -2.67
CA ASP A 56 10.64 -6.21 -2.02
C ASP A 56 9.64 -7.17 -1.36
N VAL A 57 8.62 -6.65 -0.69
CA VAL A 57 7.55 -7.47 -0.11
C VAL A 57 6.69 -8.09 -1.21
N HIS A 58 6.33 -7.33 -2.25
CA HIS A 58 5.50 -7.84 -3.35
C HIS A 58 6.13 -9.04 -4.06
N LYS A 59 7.46 -9.07 -4.25
CA LYS A 59 8.17 -10.23 -4.83
C LYS A 59 8.03 -11.52 -4.03
N GLN A 60 7.70 -11.42 -2.74
CA GLN A 60 7.56 -12.57 -1.84
C GLN A 60 6.11 -13.11 -1.80
N ILE A 61 5.16 -12.39 -2.39
CA ILE A 61 3.77 -12.84 -2.52
C ILE A 61 3.75 -13.99 -3.53
N LYS A 62 3.20 -15.13 -3.11
CA LYS A 62 3.05 -16.35 -3.92
C LYS A 62 1.72 -16.38 -4.66
#